data_AF-A0A964ICI1-F1
#
_entry.id   AF-A0A964ICI1-F1
#
_cell.length_a   1.000
_cell.length_b   1.000
_cell.length_c   1.000
_cell.angle_alpha   90.00
_cell.angle_beta   90.00
_cell.angle_gamma   90.00
#
_symmetry.space_group_name_H-M   'P 1'
#
loop_
_entity.id
_entity.type
_entity.pdbx_description
1 polymer ?
#
loop_
_entity_poly.entity_id
_entity_poly.type
_entity_poly.pdbx_seq_one_letter_code
_entity_poly.pdbx_strand_id
1 'polypeptide(L)'
;MPGAAAFLARVRALGGRIAIVTNRLAIECPDTAAVLRKHGLPFDTVLCRPEGAGSGSDKNPRFEALAAGQTDASRTPIEVTAFVGDNIHDFPAGSQALRAQGETAYTQFGVRYFIVPNSMYGSWQ
;
A
#
# COMPACT_ATOMS: atom_id res chain seq x y z
N MET A 1 0.34 -15.13 0.95
CA MET A 1 -0.23 -14.43 2.12
C MET A 1 -1.63 -14.94 2.38
N PRO A 2 -1.85 -15.71 3.46
CA PRO A 2 -3.20 -16.14 3.85
C PRO A 2 -4.14 -14.93 4.07
N GLY A 3 -5.43 -15.07 3.75
CA GLY A 3 -6.45 -14.05 4.00
C GLY A 3 -6.49 -12.88 3.00
N ALA A 4 -5.39 -12.57 2.30
CA ALA A 4 -5.33 -11.41 1.39
C ALA A 4 -6.41 -11.45 0.28
N ALA A 5 -6.57 -12.59 -0.40
CA ALA A 5 -7.59 -12.72 -1.45
C ALA A 5 -9.01 -12.50 -0.93
N ALA A 6 -9.35 -13.09 0.21
CA ALA A 6 -10.66 -12.95 0.84
C ALA A 6 -10.93 -11.51 1.29
N PHE A 7 -9.93 -10.86 1.89
CA PHE A 7 -10.01 -9.45 2.28
C PHE A 7 -10.28 -8.54 1.09
N LEU A 8 -9.46 -8.65 0.03
CA LEU A 8 -9.60 -7.83 -1.17
C LEU A 8 -10.95 -8.07 -1.87
N ALA A 9 -11.38 -9.34 -1.97
CA ALA A 9 -12.70 -9.67 -2.50
C ALA A 9 -13.83 -9.03 -1.68
N ARG A 10 -13.72 -9.03 -0.34
CA ARG A 10 -14.70 -8.40 0.54
C ARG A 10 -14.74 -6.88 0.38
N VAL A 11 -13.58 -6.22 0.28
CA VAL A 11 -13.51 -4.77 0.01
C VAL A 11 -14.24 -4.43 -1.28
N ARG A 12 -13.96 -5.17 -2.37
CA ARG A 12 -14.64 -4.97 -3.66
C ARG A 12 -16.16 -5.21 -3.57
N ALA A 13 -16.58 -6.28 -2.90
CA ALA A 13 -18.00 -6.61 -2.73
C ALA A 13 -18.77 -5.53 -1.93
N LEU A 14 -18.07 -4.76 -1.10
CA LEU A 14 -18.63 -3.63 -0.35
C LEU A 14 -18.56 -2.30 -1.13
N GLY A 15 -18.16 -2.32 -2.41
CA GLY A 15 -18.01 -1.13 -3.24
C GLY A 15 -16.72 -0.34 -2.99
N GLY A 16 -15.82 -0.88 -2.19
CA GLY A 16 -14.50 -0.31 -1.95
C GLY A 16 -13.58 -0.46 -3.17
N ARG A 17 -12.59 0.44 -3.24
CA ARG A 17 -11.53 0.43 -4.26
C ARG A 17 -10.20 0.00 -3.65
N ILE A 18 -9.35 -0.63 -4.44
CA ILE A 18 -8.12 -1.29 -4.02
C ILE A 18 -6.97 -0.77 -4.87
N ALA A 19 -6.01 -0.12 -4.23
CA ALA A 19 -4.75 0.28 -4.85
C ALA A 19 -3.61 -0.57 -4.30
N ILE A 20 -2.77 -1.09 -5.21
CA ILE A 20 -1.55 -1.82 -4.84
C ILE A 20 -0.36 -0.89 -5.00
N VAL A 21 0.16 -0.34 -3.91
CA VAL A 21 1.30 0.58 -3.91
C VAL A 21 2.57 -0.17 -3.51
N THR A 22 3.51 -0.31 -4.44
CA THR A 22 4.65 -1.24 -4.30
C THR A 22 5.98 -0.63 -4.74
N ASN A 23 7.08 -1.04 -4.11
CA ASN A 23 8.43 -0.63 -4.50
C ASN A 23 9.05 -1.49 -5.60
N ARG A 24 8.28 -2.41 -6.20
CA ARG A 24 8.61 -2.94 -7.52
C ARG A 24 8.75 -1.79 -8.52
N LEU A 25 9.67 -1.93 -9.46
CA LEU A 25 9.96 -0.94 -10.49
C LEU A 25 8.79 -0.77 -11.46
N ALA A 26 8.67 0.41 -12.05
CA ALA A 26 7.64 0.71 -13.06
C ALA A 26 7.68 -0.26 -14.25
N ILE A 27 8.86 -0.71 -14.66
CA ILE A 27 9.02 -1.74 -15.70
C ILE A 27 8.40 -3.10 -15.31
N GLU A 28 8.32 -3.40 -14.02
CA GLU A 28 7.74 -4.65 -13.49
C GLU A 28 6.23 -4.55 -13.24
N CYS A 29 5.62 -3.38 -13.46
CA CYS A 29 4.22 -3.14 -13.12
C CYS A 29 3.23 -3.99 -13.94
N PRO A 30 3.40 -4.14 -15.27
CA PRO A 30 2.55 -5.03 -16.06
C PRO A 30 2.59 -6.49 -15.58
N ASP A 31 3.79 -7.00 -15.29
CA ASP A 31 3.97 -8.37 -14.80
C ASP A 31 3.39 -8.56 -13.39
N THR A 32 3.55 -7.56 -12.53
CA THR A 32 2.94 -7.56 -11.19
C THR A 32 1.43 -7.62 -11.30
N ALA A 33 0.82 -6.80 -12.16
CA ALA A 33 -0.62 -6.83 -12.42
C ALA A 33 -1.07 -8.18 -13.00
N ALA A 34 -0.29 -8.80 -13.89
CA ALA A 34 -0.58 -10.12 -14.44
C ALA A 34 -0.57 -11.21 -13.36
N VAL A 35 0.41 -11.19 -12.45
CA VAL A 35 0.49 -12.14 -11.31
C VAL A 35 -0.71 -11.97 -10.37
N LEU A 36 -1.06 -10.73 -10.02
CA LEU A 36 -2.23 -10.46 -9.17
C LEU A 36 -3.52 -11.03 -9.80
N ARG A 37 -3.73 -10.81 -11.11
CA ARG A 37 -4.88 -11.37 -11.84
C ARG A 37 -4.85 -12.90 -11.87
N LYS A 38 -3.68 -13.51 -12.14
CA LYS A 38 -3.51 -14.97 -12.14
C LYS A 38 -3.91 -15.60 -10.81
N HIS A 39 -3.66 -14.92 -9.69
CA HIS A 39 -4.03 -15.38 -8.35
C HIS A 39 -5.42 -14.91 -7.89
N GLY A 40 -6.22 -14.32 -8.77
CA GLY A 40 -7.58 -13.88 -8.43
C GLY A 40 -7.62 -12.75 -7.38
N LEU A 41 -6.57 -11.93 -7.30
CA LEU A 41 -6.52 -10.81 -6.38
C LEU A 41 -7.13 -9.58 -7.05
N PRO A 42 -8.28 -9.08 -6.59
CA PRO A 42 -8.89 -7.90 -7.18
C PRO A 42 -8.09 -6.64 -6.82
N PHE A 43 -7.88 -5.77 -7.81
CA PHE A 43 -7.31 -4.43 -7.65
C PHE A 43 -7.89 -3.49 -8.71
N ASP A 44 -7.82 -2.19 -8.45
CA ASP A 44 -8.27 -1.13 -9.35
C ASP A 44 -7.09 -0.37 -9.96
N THR A 45 -5.97 -0.29 -9.24
CA THR A 45 -4.71 0.26 -9.77
C THR A 45 -3.49 -0.39 -9.12
N VAL A 46 -2.37 -0.39 -9.84
CA VAL A 46 -1.05 -0.79 -9.33
C VAL A 46 -0.10 0.39 -9.52
N LEU A 47 0.46 0.89 -8.42
CA LEU A 47 1.36 2.06 -8.38
C LEU A 47 2.77 1.60 -8.01
N CYS A 48 3.57 1.29 -9.02
CA CYS A 48 4.97 0.90 -8.88
C CYS A 48 5.89 2.12 -8.68
N ARG A 49 7.12 1.86 -8.27
CA ARG A 49 8.16 2.88 -8.10
C ARG A 49 8.62 3.40 -9.48
N PRO A 50 8.61 4.73 -9.72
CA PRO A 50 9.15 5.32 -10.94
C PRO A 50 10.64 4.99 -11.17
N GLU A 51 11.06 4.91 -12.44
CA GLU A 51 12.47 4.78 -12.79
C GLU A 51 13.25 6.07 -12.47
N GLY A 52 14.53 5.94 -12.16
CA GLY A 52 15.39 7.10 -11.86
C GLY A 52 15.09 7.83 -10.55
N ALA A 53 14.03 7.44 -9.83
CA ALA A 53 13.77 7.88 -8.48
C ALA A 53 14.83 7.27 -7.53
N GLY A 54 15.99 7.93 -7.41
CA GLY A 54 16.94 7.68 -6.31
C GLY A 54 16.20 7.71 -4.96
N SER A 55 16.63 6.92 -3.98
CA SER A 55 15.89 6.67 -2.71
C SER A 55 14.36 6.46 -2.86
N GLY A 56 13.86 6.11 -4.05
CA GLY A 56 12.45 6.15 -4.45
C GLY A 56 11.57 5.07 -3.84
N SER A 57 11.97 4.51 -2.71
CA SER A 57 11.12 3.63 -1.91
C SER A 57 10.01 4.38 -1.18
N ASP A 58 10.03 5.72 -1.17
CA ASP A 58 8.96 6.52 -0.61
C ASP A 58 7.64 6.32 -1.38
N LYS A 59 6.59 5.98 -0.64
CA LYS A 59 5.25 5.73 -1.16
C LYS A 59 4.34 6.95 -1.01
N ASN A 60 4.72 7.98 -0.24
CA ASN A 60 3.86 9.13 0.04
C ASN A 60 3.36 9.85 -1.23
N PRO A 61 4.20 10.14 -2.26
CA PRO A 61 3.70 10.75 -3.49
C PRO A 61 2.65 9.91 -4.23
N ARG A 62 2.72 8.58 -4.09
CA ARG A 62 1.74 7.65 -4.70
C ARG A 62 0.46 7.55 -3.88
N PHE A 63 0.55 7.66 -2.56
CA PHE A 63 -0.62 7.79 -1.69
C PHE A 63 -1.37 9.10 -1.97
N GLU A 64 -0.64 10.20 -2.14
CA GLU A 64 -1.20 11.51 -2.48
C GLU A 64 -1.89 11.50 -3.84
N ALA A 65 -1.24 10.96 -4.88
CA ALA A 65 -1.85 10.83 -6.21
C ALA A 65 -3.12 9.97 -6.19
N LEU A 66 -3.14 8.89 -5.40
CA LEU A 66 -4.34 8.08 -5.19
C LEU A 66 -5.47 8.88 -4.55
N ALA A 67 -5.18 9.55 -3.42
CA ALA A 67 -6.16 10.34 -2.68
C ALA A 67 -6.70 11.54 -3.50
N ALA A 68 -5.87 12.14 -4.35
CA ALA A 68 -6.24 13.23 -5.24
C ALA A 68 -7.08 12.78 -6.45
N GLY A 69 -7.31 11.48 -6.64
CA GLY A 69 -8.05 10.98 -7.81
C GLY A 69 -7.27 11.07 -9.12
N GLN A 70 -5.95 10.88 -9.05
CA GLN A 70 -5.05 10.98 -10.21
C GLN A 70 -4.61 9.61 -10.75
N THR A 71 -5.32 8.54 -10.38
CA THR A 71 -4.96 7.16 -10.72
C THR A 71 -6.15 6.43 -11.33
N ASP A 72 -5.94 5.25 -11.89
CA ASP A 72 -7.06 4.44 -12.42
C ASP A 72 -8.03 3.98 -11.33
N ALA A 73 -7.60 3.99 -10.06
CA ALA A 73 -8.50 3.70 -8.96
C ALA A 73 -9.56 4.78 -8.77
N SER A 74 -9.36 6.05 -9.14
CA SER A 74 -10.41 7.08 -9.13
C SER A 74 -9.99 8.31 -9.92
N ARG A 75 -10.94 8.94 -10.62
CA ARG A 75 -10.75 10.21 -11.36
C ARG A 75 -11.21 11.44 -10.56
N THR A 76 -11.70 11.23 -9.35
CA THR A 76 -12.07 12.28 -8.39
C THR A 76 -11.38 11.99 -7.05
N PRO A 77 -11.15 12.99 -6.20
CA PRO A 77 -10.59 12.78 -4.88
C PRO A 77 -11.35 11.70 -4.10
N ILE A 78 -10.60 10.86 -3.38
CA ILE A 78 -11.12 9.78 -2.55
C ILE A 78 -10.44 9.77 -1.19
N GLU A 79 -11.17 9.30 -0.18
CA GLU A 79 -10.59 9.02 1.13
C GLU A 79 -9.94 7.63 1.14
N VAL A 80 -8.68 7.57 1.56
CA VAL A 80 -8.02 6.29 1.84
C VAL A 80 -8.33 5.89 3.27
N THR A 81 -9.22 4.90 3.44
CA THR A 81 -9.74 4.49 4.75
C THR A 81 -8.80 3.56 5.51
N ALA A 82 -8.03 2.74 4.81
CA ALA A 82 -7.09 1.79 5.40
C ALA A 82 -5.82 1.61 4.57
N PHE A 83 -4.72 1.34 5.26
CA PHE A 83 -3.41 0.97 4.73
C PHE A 83 -3.03 -0.39 5.29
N VAL A 84 -2.54 -1.27 4.43
CA VAL A 84 -2.10 -2.62 4.80
C VAL A 84 -0.68 -2.80 4.28
N GLY A 85 0.25 -3.17 5.15
CA GLY A 85 1.66 -3.27 4.79
C GLY A 85 2.48 -4.00 5.84
N ASP A 86 3.70 -4.34 5.46
CA ASP A 86 4.67 -5.04 6.31
C ASP A 86 5.84 -4.15 6.74
N ASN A 87 5.93 -2.95 6.18
CA ASN A 87 6.93 -1.96 6.51
C ASN A 87 6.30 -0.68 7.08
N ILE A 88 7.00 0.02 7.98
CA ILE A 88 6.50 1.30 8.50
C ILE A 88 6.29 2.35 7.38
N HIS A 89 7.06 2.28 6.29
CA HIS A 89 6.91 3.17 5.14
C HIS A 89 5.72 2.83 4.23
N ASP A 90 4.92 1.80 4.57
CA ASP A 90 3.65 1.50 3.92
C ASP A 90 2.49 2.34 4.48
N PHE A 91 2.75 3.10 5.55
CA PHE A 91 1.79 4.00 6.18
C PHE A 91 2.17 5.45 5.89
N PRO A 92 1.19 6.36 5.72
CA PRO A 92 1.45 7.77 5.44
C PRO A 92 2.38 8.40 6.48
N ALA A 93 3.42 9.09 6.00
CA ALA A 93 4.50 9.67 6.82
C ALA A 93 5.19 8.69 7.79
N GLY A 94 5.03 7.38 7.59
CA GLY A 94 5.59 6.36 8.46
C GLY A 94 7.11 6.36 8.42
N SER A 95 7.72 6.30 9.60
CA SER A 95 9.17 6.35 9.79
C SER A 95 9.61 5.40 10.89
N GLN A 96 10.79 4.84 10.74
CA GLN A 96 11.44 4.02 11.77
C GLN A 96 11.65 4.76 13.09
N ALA A 97 11.71 6.09 13.07
CA ALA A 97 11.76 6.93 14.27
C ALA A 97 10.54 6.75 15.19
N LEU A 98 9.43 6.19 14.68
CA LEU A 98 8.24 5.89 15.48
C LEU A 98 8.56 5.01 16.70
N ARG A 99 9.58 4.14 16.60
CA ARG A 99 10.03 3.25 17.70
C ARG A 99 10.44 3.98 18.98
N ALA A 100 10.78 5.26 18.87
CA ALA A 100 11.19 6.11 19.99
C ALA A 100 10.05 6.96 20.56
N GLN A 101 8.84 6.82 20.03
CA GLN A 101 7.66 7.56 20.45
C GLN A 101 6.85 6.76 21.49
N GLY A 102 5.94 7.45 22.20
CA GLY A 102 5.03 6.81 23.17
C GLY A 102 3.81 6.14 22.51
N GLU A 103 3.02 5.44 23.34
CA GLU A 103 1.82 4.68 22.94
C GLU A 103 0.83 5.44 22.05
N THR A 104 0.68 6.75 22.26
CA THR A 104 -0.25 7.58 21.47
C THR A 104 0.10 7.61 19.98
N ALA A 105 1.38 7.45 19.64
CA ALA A 105 1.85 7.39 18.26
C ALA A 105 1.40 6.11 17.53
N TYR A 106 0.94 5.09 18.27
CA TYR A 106 0.51 3.80 17.73
C TYR A 106 -1.01 3.65 17.60
N THR A 107 -1.78 4.68 17.96
CA THR A 107 -3.25 4.63 18.03
C THR A 107 -3.96 4.30 16.71
N GLN A 108 -3.30 4.51 15.57
CA GLN A 108 -3.87 4.19 14.25
C GLN A 108 -3.67 2.73 13.85
N PHE A 109 -2.77 1.99 14.51
CA PHE A 109 -2.55 0.58 14.21
C PHE A 109 -3.74 -0.27 14.67
N GLY A 110 -4.21 -1.15 13.79
CA GLY A 110 -5.44 -1.94 13.97
C GLY A 110 -6.74 -1.19 13.66
N VAL A 111 -6.67 0.13 13.37
CA VAL A 111 -7.84 0.95 13.00
C VAL A 111 -7.76 1.36 11.54
N ARG A 112 -6.69 2.07 11.17
CA ARG A 112 -6.40 2.48 9.78
C ARG A 112 -5.16 1.80 9.23
N TYR A 113 -4.21 1.44 10.10
CA TYR A 113 -2.93 0.86 9.73
C TYR A 113 -2.88 -0.61 10.14
N PHE A 114 -2.89 -1.53 9.17
CA PHE A 114 -2.89 -2.97 9.43
C PHE A 114 -1.52 -3.55 9.05
N ILE A 115 -0.77 -3.99 10.06
CA ILE A 115 0.56 -4.58 9.87
C ILE A 115 0.43 -6.05 9.52
N VAL A 116 1.23 -6.48 8.55
CA VAL A 116 1.58 -7.87 8.32
C VAL A 116 3.01 -8.11 8.84
N PRO A 117 3.27 -9.18 9.60
CA PRO A 117 4.63 -9.50 10.02
C PRO A 117 5.55 -9.86 8.84
N ASN A 118 6.70 -9.19 8.75
CA ASN A 118 7.83 -9.58 7.90
C ASN A 118 9.12 -9.55 8.72
N SER A 119 9.61 -10.74 9.11
CA SER A 119 10.86 -10.93 9.85
C SER A 119 12.08 -11.15 8.96
N MET A 120 11.90 -11.20 7.64
CA MET A 120 12.97 -11.57 6.70
C MET A 120 13.76 -10.36 6.21
N TYR A 121 13.09 -9.24 5.97
CA TYR A 121 13.71 -8.00 5.49
C TYR A 121 12.83 -6.79 5.78
N GLY A 122 13.40 -5.60 5.64
CA GLY A 122 12.68 -4.33 5.72
C GLY A 122 13.57 -3.21 6.22
N SER A 123 13.05 -1.99 6.23
CA SER A 123 13.74 -0.79 6.77
C SER A 123 14.08 -0.85 8.27
N TRP A 124 13.72 -1.92 8.96
CA TRP A 124 14.07 -2.15 10.37
C TRP A 124 15.48 -2.72 10.54
N GLN A 125 16.11 -3.20 9.46
CA GLN A 125 17.53 -3.54 9.39
C GLN A 125 18.39 -2.27 9.37
#